data_AF-A0A2H6MVK2-F1
#
_entry.id   AF-A0A2H6MVK2-F1
#
_cell.length_a   1.000
_cell.length_b   1.000
_cell.length_c   1.000
_cell.angle_alpha   90.00
_cell.angle_beta   90.00
_cell.angle_gamma   90.00
#
_symmetry.space_group_name_H-M   'P 1'
#
loop_
_entity.id
_entity.type
_entity.pdbx_description
1 polymer ?
#
loop_
_entity_poly.entity_id
_entity_poly.type
_entity_poly.pdbx_seq_one_letter_code
_entity_poly.pdbx_strand_id
1 'polypeptide(L)'
;KARIAMTGGIIFLVAGLCSLVACSWSANQIVQDFYNPMSPMNKRYEFGPAIFIGWAGAALSLLGGGMLSCSCPGDSSGYKSRQYPAGKPISKPPSSREYV
;
A
#
# COMPACT_ATOMS: atom_id res chain seq x y z
N LYS A 1 -13.59 -3.67 13.24
CA LYS A 1 -12.26 -4.21 13.60
C LYS A 1 -11.37 -4.33 12.34
N ALA A 2 -11.74 -5.12 11.33
CA ALA A 2 -11.00 -5.23 10.05
C ALA A 2 -10.71 -3.88 9.34
N ARG A 3 -11.66 -2.93 9.38
CA ARG A 3 -11.47 -1.58 8.81
C ARG A 3 -10.27 -0.83 9.41
N ILE A 4 -10.03 -0.99 10.72
CA ILE A 4 -8.93 -0.32 11.43
C ILE A 4 -7.59 -0.97 11.03
N ALA A 5 -7.56 -2.30 10.87
CA ALA A 5 -6.39 -3.02 10.38
C ALA A 5 -6.04 -2.65 8.93
N MET A 6 -7.04 -2.52 8.04
CA MET A 6 -6.81 -2.04 6.67
C MET A 6 -6.30 -0.61 6.63
N THR A 7 -6.91 0.33 7.37
CA THR A 7 -6.43 1.72 7.40
C THR A 7 -5.01 1.80 7.95
N GLY A 8 -4.70 1.04 9.00
CA GLY A 8 -3.34 0.93 9.53
C GLY A 8 -2.34 0.37 8.52
N GLY A 9 -2.71 -0.68 7.78
CA GLY A 9 -1.89 -1.27 6.72
C GLY A 9 -1.59 -0.29 5.58
N ILE A 10 -2.59 0.47 5.12
CA ILE A 10 -2.41 1.51 4.09
C ILE A 10 -1.47 2.61 4.58
N ILE A 11 -1.65 3.08 5.82
CA ILE A 11 -0.76 4.11 6.39
C ILE A 11 0.68 3.59 6.46
N PHE A 12 0.89 2.33 6.86
CA PHE A 12 2.20 1.69 6.87
C PHE A 12 2.81 1.58 5.48
N LEU A 13 2.02 1.23 4.46
CA LEU A 13 2.47 1.16 3.07
C LEU A 13 2.90 2.53 2.55
N VAL A 14 2.09 3.56 2.76
CA VAL A 14 2.40 4.94 2.33
C VAL A 14 3.63 5.47 3.05
N ALA A 15 3.73 5.25 4.37
CA ALA A 15 4.89 5.65 5.16
C ALA A 15 6.17 4.93 4.70
N GLY A 16 6.09 3.62 4.45
CA GLY A 16 7.19 2.82 3.92
C GLY A 16 7.65 3.28 2.54
N LEU A 17 6.72 3.52 1.60
CA LEU A 17 7.02 4.03 0.26
C LEU A 17 7.67 5.42 0.30
N CYS A 18 7.13 6.34 1.11
CA CYS A 18 7.70 7.67 1.26
C CYS A 18 9.14 7.61 1.81
N SER A 19 9.37 6.76 2.81
CA SER A 19 10.70 6.56 3.39
C SER A 19 11.68 5.93 2.39
N LEU A 20 11.21 5.00 1.56
CA LEU A 20 12.00 4.35 0.52
C LEU A 20 12.40 5.37 -0.56
N VAL A 21 11.46 6.20 -1.02
CA VAL A 21 11.74 7.29 -1.98
C VAL A 21 12.76 8.28 -1.42
N ALA A 22 12.56 8.74 -0.17
CA ALA A 22 13.50 9.64 0.49
C ALA A 22 14.91 9.02 0.59
N CYS A 23 14.98 7.73 0.93
CA CYS A 23 16.25 7.04 1.04
C CYS A 23 16.91 6.76 -0.33
N SER A 24 16.12 6.46 -1.37
CA SER A 24 16.61 6.34 -2.75
C SER A 24 17.16 7.66 -3.27
N TRP A 25 16.53 8.79 -2.92
CA TRP A 25 17.05 10.11 -3.27
C TRP A 25 18.39 10.41 -2.56
N SER A 26 18.48 10.13 -1.25
CA SER A 26 19.73 10.24 -0.51
C SER A 26 20.83 9.36 -1.09
N ALA A 27 20.52 8.10 -1.44
CA ALA A 27 21.46 7.20 -2.09
C ALA A 27 21.94 7.76 -3.45
N ASN A 28 21.03 8.31 -4.25
CA ASN A 28 21.38 8.91 -5.54
C ASN A 28 22.29 10.15 -5.38
N GLN A 29 22.02 11.03 -4.40
CA GLN A 29 22.89 12.17 -4.09
C GLN A 29 24.30 11.71 -3.70
N ILE A 30 24.40 10.69 -2.84
CA ILE A 30 25.69 10.14 -2.41
C ILE A 30 26.45 9.56 -3.61
N VAL A 31 25.79 8.81 -4.49
CA VAL A 31 26.40 8.27 -5.72
C VAL A 31 26.88 9.42 -6.62
N GLN A 32 26.08 10.47 -6.80
CA GLN A 32 26.49 11.63 -7.60
C GLN A 32 27.70 12.36 -7.01
N ASP A 33 27.77 12.49 -5.69
CA ASP A 33 28.92 13.07 -4.99
C ASP A 33 30.18 12.20 -5.14
N PHE A 34 30.04 10.88 -5.19
CA PHE A 34 31.13 9.94 -5.45
C PHE A 34 31.70 10.03 -6.87
N TYR A 35 30.83 10.23 -7.86
CA TYR A 35 31.25 10.32 -9.27
C TYR A 35 31.63 11.75 -9.71
N ASN A 36 31.45 12.77 -8.85
CA ASN A 36 31.78 14.15 -9.17
C ASN A 36 33.30 14.42 -9.03
N PRO A 37 34.01 14.85 -10.10
CA PRO A 37 35.46 15.07 -10.09
C PRO A 37 35.92 16.31 -9.29
N MET A 38 34.99 17.13 -8.80
CA MET A 38 35.23 18.29 -7.92
C MET A 38 35.15 17.93 -6.42
N SER A 39 34.84 16.68 -6.06
CA SER A 39 34.81 16.25 -4.67
C SER A 39 36.25 15.95 -4.21
N PRO A 40 36.77 16.62 -3.16
CA PRO A 40 38.11 16.34 -2.67
C PRO A 40 38.21 14.87 -2.28
N MET A 41 39.30 14.21 -2.69
CA MET A 41 39.65 12.79 -2.51
C MET A 41 39.63 12.27 -1.05
N ASN A 42 39.27 13.15 -0.11
CA ASN A 42 39.17 12.92 1.32
C ASN A 42 37.72 12.85 1.86
N LYS A 43 36.69 13.04 1.03
CA LYS A 43 35.31 12.67 1.39
C LYS A 43 35.07 11.20 1.11
N ARG A 44 35.67 10.33 1.92
CA ARG A 44 35.21 8.94 2.01
C ARG A 44 33.79 9.00 2.58
N TYR A 45 32.78 9.01 1.72
CA TYR A 45 31.41 8.77 2.13
C TYR A 45 31.33 7.29 2.51
N GLU A 46 31.86 6.93 3.68
CA GLU A 46 31.64 5.62 4.24
C GLU A 46 30.13 5.49 4.37
N PHE A 47 29.53 4.62 3.56
CA PHE A 47 28.11 4.30 3.66
C PHE A 47 27.89 3.78 5.07
N GLY A 48 27.51 4.68 5.97
CA GLY A 48 27.30 4.34 7.35
C GLY A 48 26.26 3.23 7.39
N PRO A 49 26.39 2.24 8.29
CA PRO A 49 25.43 1.14 8.43
C PRO A 49 23.97 1.65 8.58
N ALA A 50 23.80 2.91 8.98
CA ALA A 50 22.53 3.62 9.05
C ALA A 50 21.70 3.57 7.75
N ILE A 51 22.29 3.69 6.55
CA ILE A 51 21.49 3.72 5.31
C ILE A 51 20.89 2.33 5.00
N PHE A 52 21.64 1.28 5.30
CA PHE A 52 21.20 -0.11 5.15
C PHE A 52 20.07 -0.44 6.13
N ILE A 53 20.18 0.03 7.37
CA ILE A 53 19.11 -0.10 8.38
C ILE A 53 17.85 0.67 7.94
N GLY A 54 18.02 1.85 7.34
CA GLY A 54 16.92 2.63 6.77
C GLY A 54 16.17 1.90 5.65
N TRP A 55 16.90 1.28 4.71
CA TRP A 55 16.30 0.45 3.66
C TRP A 55 15.63 -0.81 4.22
N ALA A 56 16.26 -1.47 5.19
CA ALA A 56 15.68 -2.64 5.85
C ALA A 56 14.37 -2.28 6.59
N GLY A 57 14.33 -1.14 7.28
CA GLY A 57 13.12 -0.64 7.94
C GLY A 57 12.01 -0.24 6.96
N ALA A 58 12.36 0.38 5.83
CA ALA A 58 11.41 0.69 4.76
C ALA A 58 10.84 -0.60 4.13
N ALA A 59 11.67 -1.61 3.87
CA ALA A 59 11.22 -2.91 3.38
C ALA A 59 10.33 -3.63 4.40
N LEU A 60 10.71 -3.62 5.68
CA LEU A 60 9.93 -4.25 6.75
C LEU A 60 8.57 -3.56 6.94
N SER A 61 8.51 -2.23 6.87
CA SER A 61 7.25 -1.49 6.97
C SER A 61 6.32 -1.74 5.78
N LEU A 62 6.87 -1.87 4.56
CA LEU A 62 6.10 -2.29 3.39
C LEU A 62 5.55 -3.71 3.54
N LEU A 63 6.38 -4.65 3.98
CA LEU A 63 5.97 -6.04 4.22
C LEU A 63 4.92 -6.13 5.34
N GLY A 64 5.12 -5.41 6.45
CA GLY A 64 4.18 -5.35 7.57
C GLY A 64 2.84 -4.71 7.17
N GLY A 65 2.87 -3.62 6.42
CA GLY A 65 1.68 -2.97 5.87
C GLY A 65 0.92 -3.87 4.90
N GLY A 66 1.64 -4.58 4.02
CA GLY A 66 1.09 -5.57 3.11
C GLY A 66 0.46 -6.75 3.85
N MET A 67 1.15 -7.34 4.82
CA MET A 67 0.63 -8.43 5.64
C MET A 67 -0.61 -8.03 6.45
N LEU A 68 -0.66 -6.82 7.03
CA LEU A 68 -1.83 -6.32 7.75
C LEU A 68 -3.03 -6.10 6.82
N SER A 69 -2.77 -5.64 5.60
CA SER A 69 -3.80 -5.42 4.58
C SER A 69 -4.34 -6.74 4.04
N CYS A 70 -3.48 -7.76 3.87
CA CYS A 70 -3.83 -9.09 3.36
C CYS A 70 -4.39 -10.05 4.43
N SER A 71 -4.03 -9.88 5.71
CA SER A 71 -4.48 -10.73 6.83
C SER A 71 -5.91 -10.42 7.32
N CYS A 72 -6.64 -9.54 6.64
CA CYS A 72 -8.06 -9.37 6.92
C CYS A 72 -8.85 -10.49 6.20
N PRO A 73 -9.47 -11.45 6.92
CA PRO A 73 -10.63 -12.18 6.40
C PRO A 73 -11.80 -11.20 6.32
N GLY A 74 -11.73 -10.34 5.32
CA GLY A 74 -12.66 -9.25 5.07
C GLY A 74 -13.01 -9.29 3.61
N ASP A 75 -13.72 -10.36 3.24
CA ASP A 75 -14.58 -10.38 2.06
C ASP A 75 -13.84 -10.03 0.76
N SER A 76 -13.23 -11.05 0.15
CA SER A 76 -12.89 -11.04 -1.27
C SER A 76 -14.12 -10.87 -2.19
N SER A 77 -15.29 -10.48 -1.67
CA SER A 77 -16.48 -10.05 -2.41
C SER A 77 -16.58 -8.51 -2.54
N GLY A 78 -15.69 -7.74 -1.92
CA GLY A 78 -15.78 -6.26 -1.92
C GLY A 78 -15.23 -5.52 -3.14
N TYR A 79 -14.30 -6.12 -3.90
CA TYR A 79 -13.78 -5.53 -5.16
C TYR A 79 -14.47 -6.08 -6.42
N LYS A 80 -15.45 -6.98 -6.24
CA LYS A 80 -16.38 -7.39 -7.30
C LYS A 80 -17.81 -7.31 -6.79
N SER A 81 -18.30 -6.09 -6.59
CA SER A 81 -19.68 -5.70 -6.87
C SER A 81 -20.00 -4.39 -6.15
N ARG A 82 -19.55 -3.29 -6.75
CA ARG A 82 -20.37 -2.08 -6.72
C ARG A 82 -21.48 -2.23 -7.77
N GLN A 83 -22.20 -3.36 -7.79
CA GLN A 83 -23.48 -3.38 -8.49
C GLN A 83 -24.43 -2.60 -7.59
N TYR A 84 -24.92 -1.50 -8.14
CA TYR A 84 -26.17 -0.87 -7.74
C TYR A 84 -27.13 -1.91 -7.15
N PRO A 85 -27.85 -1.61 -6.04
CA PRO A 85 -28.95 -2.46 -5.63
C PRO A 85 -29.95 -2.46 -6.79
N ALA A 86 -29.94 -3.52 -7.59
CA ALA A 86 -30.98 -3.78 -8.57
C ALA A 86 -32.27 -3.91 -7.76
N GLY A 87 -33.11 -2.89 -7.88
CA GLY A 87 -34.42 -2.86 -7.24
C GLY A 87 -35.13 -4.18 -7.51
N LYS A 88 -35.77 -4.72 -6.47
CA LYS A 88 -36.61 -5.92 -6.54
C LYS A 88 -37.48 -5.83 -7.81
N PRO A 89 -37.54 -6.88 -8.67
CA PRO A 89 -38.52 -6.84 -9.74
C PRO A 89 -39.91 -6.81 -9.09
N ILE A 90 -40.60 -5.69 -9.25
CA ILE A 90 -42.04 -5.60 -9.02
C ILE A 90 -42.66 -6.59 -10.01
N SER A 91 -43.08 -7.74 -9.48
CA SER A 91 -44.00 -8.63 -10.18
C SER A 91 -45.29 -7.85 -10.40
N LYS A 92 -45.57 -7.50 -11.66
CA LYS A 92 -46.83 -6.92 -12.08
C LYS A 92 -47.97 -7.89 -11.72
N PRO A 93 -49.07 -7.47 -11.08
CA PRO A 93 -50.27 -8.28 -10.99
C PRO A 93 -51.06 -8.10 -12.29
N PRO A 94 -51.42 -9.19 -12.99
CA PRO A 94 -52.83 -9.59 -13.06
C PRO A 94 -52.94 -11.13 -13.16
N SER A 95 -54.04 -11.84 -13.00
CA SER A 95 -55.44 -11.59 -13.32
C SER A 95 -56.25 -12.62 -12.54
N SER A 96 -57.38 -12.18 -12.02
CA SER A 96 -58.48 -12.97 -11.49
C SER A 96 -58.86 -14.20 -12.34
N ARG A 97 -59.32 -15.24 -11.64
CA ARG A 97 -60.15 -16.39 -12.07
C ARG A 97 -59.44 -17.72 -12.28
N GLU A 98 -59.30 -18.47 -11.19
CA GLU A 98 -59.47 -19.93 -11.25
C GLU A 98 -59.83 -20.47 -9.85
N TYR A 99 -61.11 -20.32 -9.49
CA TYR A 99 -61.78 -21.24 -8.57
C TYR A 99 -63.04 -21.69 -9.30
N VAL A 100 -62.98 -22.86 -9.91
CA VAL A 100 -64.13 -23.66 -10.32
C VAL A 100 -63.84 -25.08 -9.89
#